data_AF-A0A3R6TPB2-F1
#
_entry.id   AF-A0A3R6TPB2-F1
#
_cell.length_a   1.000
_cell.length_b   1.000
_cell.length_c   1.000
_cell.angle_alpha   90.00
_cell.angle_beta   90.00
_cell.angle_gamma   90.00
#
_symmetry.space_group_name_H-M   'P 1'
#
loop_
_entity.id
_entity.type
_entity.pdbx_description
1 polymer ?
#
loop_
_entity_poly.entity_id
_entity_poly.type
_entity_poly.pdbx_seq_one_letter_code
_entity_poly.pdbx_strand_id
1 'polypeptide(L)'
;MADGILLKHGAGVDNTDLTAVSGDVLEGEKFLGADSKEAQMGAMKRITAVDKSMTVNETYNIPAGYHAGTDSFHQSGIPVEDGPQIDPGSGGITVNVKGKYLQSNAVLMSVENLRPEVIKYGVQIGDITGNYQGFPDEEG
;
A
#
# COMPACT_ATOMS: atom_id res chain seq x y z
N MET A 1 -10.75 -28.61 9.67
CA MET A 1 -11.74 -29.59 9.20
C MET A 1 -12.74 -29.76 10.32
N ALA A 2 -13.97 -29.28 10.13
CA ALA A 2 -15.04 -29.52 11.09
C ALA A 2 -15.65 -30.88 10.73
N ASP A 3 -15.49 -31.87 11.62
CA ASP A 3 -16.14 -33.17 11.47
C ASP A 3 -17.63 -33.01 11.77
N GLY A 4 -18.46 -33.03 10.73
CA GLY A 4 -19.91 -33.09 10.86
C GLY A 4 -20.35 -34.54 11.08
N ILE A 5 -20.65 -34.92 12.33
CA ILE A 5 -21.32 -36.18 12.64
C ILE A 5 -22.81 -36.03 12.28
N LEU A 6 -23.30 -36.85 11.33
CA LEU A 6 -24.72 -36.92 11.00
C LEU A 6 -25.41 -37.89 11.97
N LEU A 7 -26.25 -37.38 12.88
CA LEU A 7 -27.06 -38.22 13.76
C LEU A 7 -28.29 -38.72 12.97
N LYS A 8 -28.41 -40.04 12.81
CA LYS A 8 -29.64 -40.66 12.31
C LYS A 8 -30.69 -40.69 13.42
N HIS A 9 -31.85 -40.07 13.19
CA HIS A 9 -33.04 -40.26 14.03
C HIS A 9 -34.13 -40.90 13.16
N GLY A 10 -34.36 -42.21 13.33
CA GLY A 10 -35.33 -42.96 12.50
C GLY A 10 -34.85 -43.20 11.06
N ALA A 11 -35.76 -43.17 10.09
CA ALA A 11 -35.48 -43.41 8.66
C ALA A 11 -34.88 -42.19 7.92
N GLY A 12 -34.62 -41.08 8.60
CA GLY A 12 -34.12 -39.84 7.99
C GLY A 12 -32.91 -39.24 8.72
N VAL A 13 -32.20 -38.34 8.02
CA VAL A 13 -31.13 -37.50 8.57
C VAL A 13 -31.73 -36.25 9.22
N ASP A 14 -31.25 -35.94 10.42
CA ASP A 14 -31.54 -34.65 11.08
C ASP A 14 -30.46 -33.63 10.69
N ASN A 15 -30.89 -32.60 9.97
CA ASN A 15 -30.04 -31.56 9.42
C ASN A 15 -30.33 -30.18 10.04
N THR A 16 -31.07 -30.14 11.15
CA THR A 16 -31.57 -28.89 11.76
C THR A 16 -30.43 -27.96 12.23
N ASP A 17 -29.29 -28.52 12.65
CA ASP A 17 -28.11 -27.76 13.09
C ASP A 17 -27.11 -27.49 11.95
N LEU A 18 -27.36 -27.98 10.74
CA LEU A 18 -26.49 -27.69 9.59
C LEU A 18 -26.76 -26.27 9.09
N THR A 19 -25.71 -25.55 8.73
CA THR A 19 -25.80 -24.18 8.21
C THR A 19 -25.30 -24.06 6.77
N ALA A 20 -24.68 -25.12 6.24
CA ALA A 20 -24.12 -25.09 4.89
C ALA A 20 -25.23 -24.99 3.85
N VAL A 21 -25.08 -24.05 2.93
CA VAL A 21 -25.92 -23.93 1.73
C VAL A 21 -25.08 -24.24 0.48
N SER A 22 -25.72 -24.33 -0.69
CA SER A 22 -25.00 -24.69 -1.94
C SER A 22 -23.86 -23.72 -2.27
N GLY A 23 -24.00 -22.44 -1.91
CA GLY A 23 -22.97 -21.41 -2.06
C GLY A 23 -21.75 -21.58 -1.15
N ASP A 24 -21.84 -22.40 -0.10
CA ASP A 24 -20.74 -22.65 0.87
C ASP A 24 -19.88 -23.85 0.49
N VAL A 25 -20.39 -24.70 -0.43
CA VAL A 25 -19.76 -25.96 -0.80
C VAL A 25 -19.22 -25.87 -2.22
N LEU A 26 -17.99 -26.38 -2.40
CA LEU A 26 -17.29 -26.38 -3.68
C LEU A 26 -18.12 -27.00 -4.80
N GLU A 27 -18.07 -26.38 -5.97
CA GLU A 27 -18.71 -26.89 -7.19
C GLU A 27 -18.27 -28.33 -7.48
N GLY A 28 -19.24 -29.21 -7.70
CA GLY A 28 -19.02 -30.64 -7.94
C GLY A 28 -19.01 -31.52 -6.69
N GLU A 29 -18.96 -30.94 -5.48
CA GLU A 29 -19.01 -31.69 -4.23
C GLU A 29 -20.46 -31.91 -3.76
N LYS A 30 -20.76 -33.14 -3.30
CA LYS A 30 -22.06 -33.49 -2.72
C LYS A 30 -22.08 -33.21 -1.24
N PHE A 31 -23.17 -32.62 -0.75
CA PHE A 31 -23.35 -32.34 0.67
C PHE A 31 -24.81 -32.47 1.09
N LEU A 32 -25.03 -32.59 2.40
CA LEU A 32 -26.32 -32.37 3.05
C LEU A 32 -26.24 -31.03 3.76
N GLY A 33 -27.23 -30.17 3.55
CA GLY A 33 -27.21 -28.78 4.02
C GLY A 33 -28.40 -28.43 4.90
N ALA A 34 -28.43 -27.17 5.34
CA ALA A 34 -29.58 -26.60 6.08
C ALA A 34 -30.88 -26.70 5.27
N ASP A 35 -30.76 -26.52 3.95
CA ASP A 35 -31.89 -26.28 3.05
C ASP A 35 -32.57 -27.57 2.58
N SER A 36 -31.94 -28.73 2.75
CA SER A 36 -32.47 -30.00 2.24
C SER A 36 -31.97 -31.23 3.01
N LYS A 37 -32.87 -32.19 3.18
CA LYS A 37 -32.56 -33.55 3.68
C LYS A 37 -32.08 -34.48 2.58
N GLU A 38 -32.12 -34.04 1.32
CA GLU A 38 -31.57 -34.75 0.17
C GLU A 38 -30.18 -34.21 -0.18
N ALA A 39 -29.35 -35.05 -0.79
CA ALA A 39 -28.02 -34.65 -1.23
C ALA A 39 -28.10 -33.52 -2.27
N GLN A 40 -27.39 -32.43 -1.99
CA GLN A 40 -27.28 -31.25 -2.84
C GLN A 40 -25.90 -31.18 -3.48
N MET A 41 -25.79 -30.36 -4.53
CA MET A 41 -24.53 -30.05 -5.17
C MET A 41 -24.05 -28.67 -4.74
N GLY A 42 -22.77 -28.59 -4.37
CA GLY A 42 -22.11 -27.32 -4.16
C GLY A 42 -22.07 -26.47 -5.43
N ALA A 43 -22.06 -25.16 -5.25
CA ALA A 43 -22.04 -24.14 -6.29
C ALA A 43 -20.91 -23.12 -6.09
N MET A 44 -20.09 -23.26 -5.02
CA MET A 44 -18.95 -22.39 -4.79
C MET A 44 -17.88 -22.63 -5.84
N LYS A 45 -17.66 -21.64 -6.70
CA LYS A 45 -16.63 -21.69 -7.72
C LYS A 45 -15.24 -21.69 -7.08
N ARG A 46 -14.35 -22.52 -7.61
CA ARG A 46 -12.92 -22.42 -7.30
C ARG A 46 -12.29 -21.33 -8.17
N ILE A 47 -11.58 -20.42 -7.53
CA ILE A 47 -10.84 -19.38 -8.22
C ILE A 47 -9.43 -19.91 -8.50
N THR A 48 -8.98 -19.75 -9.75
CA THR A 48 -7.60 -20.03 -10.14
C THR A 48 -6.68 -19.02 -9.47
N ALA A 49 -5.51 -19.47 -9.02
CA ALA A 49 -4.52 -18.61 -8.38
C ALA A 49 -4.28 -17.32 -9.18
N VAL A 50 -4.45 -16.19 -8.53
CA VAL A 50 -4.22 -14.87 -9.11
C VAL A 50 -2.80 -14.46 -8.80
N ASP A 51 -1.96 -14.29 -9.82
CA ASP A 51 -0.69 -13.60 -9.72
C ASP A 51 -0.84 -12.23 -10.40
N LYS A 52 -0.83 -11.16 -9.61
CA LYS A 52 -1.11 -9.82 -10.12
C LYS A 52 -0.07 -8.78 -9.71
N SER A 53 0.48 -8.16 -10.75
CA SER A 53 1.32 -6.96 -10.66
C SER A 53 0.42 -5.72 -10.59
N MET A 54 0.51 -4.96 -9.49
CA MET A 54 -0.31 -3.78 -9.23
C MET A 54 0.48 -2.49 -9.41
N THR A 55 -0.15 -1.48 -9.97
CA THR A 55 0.37 -0.10 -10.03
C THR A 55 0.01 0.68 -8.76
N VAL A 56 0.59 1.87 -8.59
CA VAL A 56 0.30 2.74 -7.43
C VAL A 56 -1.16 3.17 -7.44
N ASN A 57 -1.84 2.97 -6.31
CA ASN A 57 -3.28 3.23 -6.11
C ASN A 57 -4.22 2.38 -6.97
N GLU A 58 -3.74 1.27 -7.54
CA GLU A 58 -4.63 0.33 -8.23
C GLU A 58 -5.57 -0.35 -7.25
N THR A 59 -6.83 -0.51 -7.65
CA THR A 59 -7.81 -1.31 -6.92
C THR A 59 -8.04 -2.62 -7.66
N TYR A 60 -8.02 -3.73 -6.93
CA TYR A 60 -8.36 -5.05 -7.46
C TYR A 60 -9.56 -5.63 -6.70
N ASN A 61 -10.63 -5.94 -7.44
CA ASN A 61 -11.82 -6.59 -6.89
C ASN A 61 -11.61 -8.10 -6.92
N ILE A 62 -11.46 -8.69 -5.72
CA ILE A 62 -11.30 -10.13 -5.57
C ILE A 62 -12.63 -10.82 -5.93
N PRO A 63 -12.67 -11.77 -6.88
CA PRO A 63 -13.89 -12.47 -7.23
C PRO A 63 -14.36 -13.38 -6.09
N ALA A 64 -15.67 -13.49 -5.92
CA ALA A 64 -16.28 -14.39 -4.94
C ALA A 64 -16.06 -15.86 -5.34
N GLY A 65 -15.69 -16.69 -4.36
CA GLY A 65 -15.42 -18.11 -4.53
C GLY A 65 -14.34 -18.62 -3.58
N TYR A 66 -13.94 -19.87 -3.77
CA TYR A 66 -12.87 -20.49 -3.00
C TYR A 66 -11.50 -20.13 -3.58
N HIS A 67 -10.69 -19.44 -2.79
CA HIS A 67 -9.28 -19.17 -3.07
C HIS A 67 -8.40 -20.16 -2.32
N ALA A 68 -7.43 -20.77 -3.01
CA ALA A 68 -6.57 -21.81 -2.42
C ALA A 68 -5.41 -21.26 -1.56
N GLY A 69 -5.36 -19.93 -1.36
CA GLY A 69 -4.29 -19.27 -0.58
C GLY A 69 -2.96 -19.17 -1.32
N THR A 70 -2.98 -19.37 -2.64
CA THR A 70 -1.81 -19.28 -3.53
C THR A 70 -1.82 -17.99 -4.36
N ASP A 71 -2.71 -17.06 -4.03
CA ASP A 71 -2.79 -15.76 -4.70
C ASP A 71 -1.60 -14.88 -4.28
N SER A 72 -1.03 -14.17 -5.24
CA SER A 72 0.09 -13.26 -5.02
C SER A 72 -0.18 -11.90 -5.64
N PHE A 73 0.07 -10.87 -4.84
CA PHE A 73 -0.08 -9.48 -5.24
C PHE A 73 1.21 -8.75 -4.96
N HIS A 74 1.78 -8.17 -6.01
CA HIS A 74 3.04 -7.42 -5.92
C HIS A 74 2.88 -6.05 -6.54
N GLN A 75 3.38 -5.02 -5.87
CA GLN A 75 3.42 -3.69 -6.45
C GLN A 75 4.61 -3.58 -7.39
N SER A 76 4.38 -3.02 -8.57
CA SER A 76 5.39 -2.93 -9.64
C SER A 76 5.35 -1.57 -10.31
N GLY A 77 6.43 -1.24 -11.01
CA GLY A 77 6.49 -0.04 -11.84
C GLY A 77 6.57 1.27 -11.04
N ILE A 78 6.93 1.21 -9.74
CA ILE A 78 7.33 2.41 -9.00
C ILE A 78 8.76 2.73 -9.41
N PRO A 79 9.03 3.89 -10.03
CA PRO A 79 10.40 4.32 -10.27
C PRO A 79 11.14 4.48 -8.94
N VAL A 80 12.32 3.91 -8.88
CA VAL A 80 13.16 3.91 -7.69
C VAL A 80 14.37 4.77 -7.95
N GLU A 81 14.65 5.71 -7.05
CA GLU A 81 15.79 6.62 -7.16
C GLU A 81 16.45 6.82 -5.79
N ASP A 82 17.71 7.26 -5.81
CA ASP A 82 18.38 7.75 -4.62
C ASP A 82 17.88 9.15 -4.24
N GLY A 83 17.98 9.48 -2.95
CA GLY A 83 17.69 10.80 -2.45
C GLY A 83 18.63 11.84 -3.07
N PRO A 84 18.10 12.94 -3.61
CA PRO A 84 18.94 13.96 -4.24
C PRO A 84 19.71 14.79 -3.20
N GLN A 85 20.84 15.34 -3.62
CA GLN A 85 21.43 16.51 -2.96
C GLN A 85 20.79 17.78 -3.51
N ILE A 86 20.43 18.67 -2.60
CA ILE A 86 19.69 19.91 -2.90
C ILE A 86 20.57 21.07 -2.48
N ASP A 87 21.11 21.80 -3.46
CA ASP A 87 21.86 23.03 -3.23
C ASP A 87 20.90 24.22 -3.16
N PRO A 88 20.90 25.01 -2.07
CA PRO A 88 20.08 26.21 -1.96
C PRO A 88 20.32 27.20 -3.12
N GLY A 89 19.26 27.75 -3.70
CA GLY A 89 19.32 28.68 -4.83
C GLY A 89 18.47 29.92 -4.61
N SER A 90 18.67 30.96 -5.44
CA SER A 90 17.97 32.25 -5.37
C SER A 90 16.49 32.23 -5.83
N GLY A 91 15.90 31.04 -5.93
CA GLY A 91 14.48 30.79 -6.19
C GLY A 91 14.09 29.47 -5.54
N GLY A 92 12.79 29.24 -5.32
CA GLY A 92 12.32 27.98 -4.76
C GLY A 92 12.81 26.78 -5.60
N ILE A 93 13.23 25.71 -4.93
CA ILE A 93 13.72 24.49 -5.57
C ILE A 93 12.59 23.47 -5.61
N THR A 94 12.30 22.95 -6.81
CA THR A 94 11.35 21.86 -6.98
C THR A 94 12.09 20.53 -6.99
N VAL A 95 11.75 19.65 -6.05
CA VAL A 95 12.32 18.29 -5.95
C VAL A 95 11.38 17.32 -6.67
N ASN A 96 11.85 16.72 -7.78
CA ASN A 96 11.02 15.88 -8.67
C ASN A 96 10.83 14.44 -8.17
N VAL A 97 10.18 14.28 -7.02
CA VAL A 97 9.94 12.98 -6.35
C VAL A 97 8.53 12.42 -6.55
N LYS A 98 7.68 13.11 -7.30
CA LYS A 98 6.29 12.69 -7.53
C LYS A 98 6.24 11.29 -8.14
N GLY A 99 5.57 10.37 -7.45
CA GLY A 99 5.37 8.99 -7.91
C GLY A 99 6.61 8.10 -7.84
N LYS A 100 7.68 8.55 -7.19
CA LYS A 100 8.94 7.80 -7.02
C LYS A 100 9.08 7.29 -5.58
N TYR A 101 9.84 6.23 -5.41
CA TYR A 101 10.30 5.76 -4.11
C TYR A 101 11.78 6.10 -3.92
N LEU A 102 12.09 6.91 -2.90
CA LEU A 102 13.47 7.23 -2.55
C LEU A 102 14.04 6.17 -1.62
N GLN A 103 15.15 5.54 -2.01
CA GLN A 103 15.83 4.52 -1.20
C GLN A 103 16.85 5.08 -0.22
N SER A 104 17.17 6.36 -0.35
CA SER A 104 18.12 7.07 0.49
C SER A 104 17.61 8.46 0.86
N ASN A 105 18.27 9.09 1.85
CA ASN A 105 17.88 10.41 2.31
C ASN A 105 18.10 11.47 1.23
N ALA A 106 17.13 12.36 1.04
CA ALA A 106 17.38 13.62 0.37
C ALA A 106 18.14 14.55 1.33
N VAL A 107 19.21 15.19 0.86
CA VAL A 107 20.08 16.03 1.70
C VAL A 107 20.02 17.46 1.21
N LEU A 108 19.59 18.38 2.07
CA LEU A 108 19.72 19.82 1.83
C LEU A 108 21.11 20.27 2.25
N MET A 109 21.85 20.86 1.32
CA MET A 109 23.22 21.30 1.55
C MET A 109 23.27 22.60 2.36
N SER A 110 24.30 22.73 3.19
CA SER A 110 24.58 23.99 3.90
C SER A 110 25.08 25.06 2.93
N VAL A 111 24.72 26.32 3.17
CA VAL A 111 25.35 27.45 2.49
C VAL A 111 26.65 27.79 3.20
N GLU A 112 27.79 27.63 2.52
CA GLU A 112 29.10 27.93 3.10
C GLU A 112 29.23 29.42 3.44
N ASN A 113 29.88 29.73 4.57
CA ASN A 113 30.13 31.10 5.04
C ASN A 113 28.87 31.95 5.26
N LEU A 114 27.70 31.33 5.47
CA LEU A 114 26.47 32.03 5.81
C LEU A 114 26.59 32.63 7.22
N ARG A 115 26.86 33.93 7.28
CA ARG A 115 27.04 34.71 8.51
C ARG A 115 26.37 36.08 8.37
N PRO A 116 26.00 36.77 9.48
CA PRO A 116 25.38 38.09 9.42
C PRO A 116 26.13 39.11 8.54
N GLU A 117 27.46 39.04 8.52
CA GLU A 117 28.36 39.99 7.84
C GLU A 117 28.34 39.89 6.31
N VAL A 118 27.76 38.83 5.75
CA VAL A 118 27.57 38.68 4.29
C VAL A 118 26.11 38.82 3.86
N ILE A 119 25.22 39.14 4.81
CA ILE A 119 23.80 39.32 4.57
C ILE A 119 23.46 40.80 4.76
N LYS A 120 22.77 41.39 3.78
CA LYS A 120 22.36 42.79 3.80
C LYS A 120 21.64 43.14 5.12
N TYR A 121 21.98 44.29 5.70
CA TYR A 121 21.41 44.77 6.96
C TYR A 121 19.87 44.64 6.98
N GLY A 122 19.36 43.94 7.99
CA GLY A 122 17.93 43.74 8.19
C GLY A 122 17.28 42.66 7.32
N VAL A 123 18.02 42.00 6.42
CA VAL A 123 17.53 40.82 5.68
C VAL A 123 17.71 39.56 6.53
N GLN A 124 16.68 38.72 6.58
CA GLN A 124 16.70 37.45 7.31
C GLN A 124 16.82 36.26 6.34
N ILE A 125 17.73 35.33 6.64
CA ILE A 125 17.87 34.03 5.97
C ILE A 125 17.84 32.95 7.06
N GLY A 126 16.74 32.21 7.14
CA GLY A 126 16.52 31.26 8.24
C GLY A 126 16.44 31.99 9.59
N ASP A 127 17.30 31.61 10.52
CA ASP A 127 17.45 32.20 11.84
C ASP A 127 18.50 33.34 11.90
N ILE A 128 19.21 33.61 10.80
CA ILE A 128 20.28 34.61 10.74
C ILE A 128 19.74 35.94 10.18
N THR A 129 20.00 37.05 10.89
CA THR A 129 19.70 38.41 10.41
C THR A 129 20.99 39.12 10.00
N GLY A 130 20.99 39.74 8.82
CA GLY A 130 22.15 40.43 8.28
C GLY A 130 22.51 41.73 8.99
N ASN A 131 23.81 42.01 9.07
CA ASN A 131 24.38 43.26 9.58
C ASN A 131 25.25 44.00 8.54
N TYR A 132 25.37 43.50 7.31
CA TYR A 132 26.18 44.12 6.27
C TYR A 132 25.56 45.44 5.77
N GLN A 133 26.22 46.56 6.05
CA GLN A 133 25.76 47.91 5.68
C GLN A 133 26.37 48.45 4.38
N GLY A 134 27.28 47.72 3.74
CA GLY A 134 27.79 48.08 2.40
C GLY A 134 28.86 49.17 2.39
N PHE A 135 29.63 49.33 3.47
CA PHE A 135 30.86 50.10 3.40
C PHE A 135 31.98 49.14 2.92
N PRO A 136 32.35 49.14 1.63
CA PRO A 136 33.72 48.77 1.32
C PRO A 136 34.59 49.77 2.08
N ASP A 137 35.56 49.30 2.83
CA ASP A 137 36.55 50.18 3.43
C ASP A 137 37.17 50.99 2.27
N GLU A 138 36.89 52.31 2.20
CA GLU A 138 37.64 53.22 1.34
C GLU A 138 39.03 53.40 1.96
N GLU A 139 39.90 52.42 1.78
CA GLU A 139 41.35 52.54 1.98
C GLU A 139 42.00 51.67 0.88
N GLY A 140 42.90 52.13 0.02
CA GLY A 140 43.91 53.18 0.13
C GLY A 140 45.15 52.63 -0.57
#